data_AF-A0A7C4D5K1-F1
#
_entry.id   AF-A0A7C4D5K1-F1
#
_cell.length_a   1.000
_cell.length_b   1.000
_cell.length_c   1.000
_cell.angle_alpha   90.00
_cell.angle_beta   90.00
_cell.angle_gamma   90.00
#
_symmetry.space_group_name_H-M   'P 1'
#
loop_
_entity.id
_entity.type
_entity.pdbx_description
1 polymer ?
#
loop_
_entity_poly.entity_id
_entity_poly.type
_entity_poly.pdbx_seq_one_letter_code
_entity_poly.pdbx_strand_id
1 'polypeptide(L)' 'MVKDWTFWSKNIGDAARSILGQCEVYVFGSVVKGLDVGSSDADILIVSDNIPERCKERVT' A
#
# COMPACT_ATOMS: atom_id res chain seq x y z
N MET A 1 5.71 -13.65 7.40
CA MET A 1 4.61 -12.68 7.22
C MET A 1 5.12 -11.25 7.28
N VAL A 2 5.49 -10.68 8.45
CA VAL A 2 6.09 -9.32 8.49
C VAL A 2 7.35 -9.21 7.63
N LYS A 3 8.22 -10.25 7.60
CA LYS A 3 9.46 -10.24 6.80
C LYS A 3 9.27 -10.06 5.29
N ASP A 4 8.06 -10.28 4.77
CA ASP A 4 7.75 -10.17 3.35
C ASP A 4 7.00 -8.88 3.01
N TRP A 5 6.95 -7.91 3.93
CA TRP A 5 6.26 -6.63 3.70
C TRP A 5 6.77 -5.94 2.44
N THR A 6 8.07 -5.98 2.16
CA THR A 6 8.64 -5.41 0.94
C THR A 6 8.08 -6.06 -0.33
N PHE A 7 7.87 -7.38 -0.31
CA PHE A 7 7.28 -8.12 -1.42
C PHE A 7 5.81 -7.72 -1.62
N TRP A 8 5.03 -7.68 -0.54
CA TRP A 8 3.63 -7.31 -0.59
C TRP A 8 3.41 -5.84 -0.95
N SER A 9 4.17 -4.92 -0.37
CA SER A 9 4.13 -3.49 -0.71
C SER A 9 4.46 -3.25 -2.18
N LYS A 10 5.41 -4.01 -2.74
CA LYS A 10 5.71 -3.95 -4.18
C LYS A 10 4.51 -4.41 -5.01
N ASN A 11 3.94 -5.58 -4.70
CA ASN A 11 2.79 -6.11 -5.44
C ASN A 11 1.56 -5.18 -5.35
N ILE A 12 1.32 -4.59 -4.17
CA ILE A 12 0.26 -3.59 -3.97
C ILE A 12 0.54 -2.35 -4.83
N GLY A 13 1.78 -1.89 -4.89
CA GLY A 13 2.14 -0.75 -5.74
C GLY A 13 1.99 -1.04 -7.24
N ASP A 14 2.29 -2.25 -7.69
CA ASP A 14 2.08 -2.66 -9.07
C ASP A 14 0.58 -2.78 -9.41
N ALA A 15 -0.23 -3.33 -8.51
CA ALA A 15 -1.68 -3.37 -8.66
C ALA A 15 -2.31 -1.96 -8.69
N ALA A 16 -1.88 -1.08 -7.79
CA ALA A 16 -2.33 0.31 -7.74
C ALA A 16 -2.04 1.04 -9.05
N ARG A 17 -0.84 0.86 -9.63
CA ARG A 17 -0.49 1.43 -10.94
C ARG A 17 -1.37 0.88 -12.06
N SER A 18 -1.72 -0.41 -12.02
CA SER A 18 -2.57 -1.02 -13.04
C SER A 18 -4.02 -0.52 -12.98
N ILE A 19 -4.52 -0.17 -11.80
CA ILE A 19 -5.92 0.24 -11.60
C ILE A 19 -6.08 1.76 -11.72
N LEU A 20 -5.19 2.53 -11.07
CA LEU A 20 -5.28 3.98 -10.96
C LEU A 20 -4.42 4.73 -11.99
N GLY A 21 -3.57 4.02 -12.74
CA GLY A 21 -2.62 4.65 -13.66
C GLY A 21 -1.40 5.22 -12.91
N GLN A 22 -0.98 6.45 -13.25
CA GLN A 22 0.16 7.07 -12.58
C GLN A 22 -0.17 7.33 -11.10
N CYS A 23 0.63 6.75 -10.21
CA CYS A 23 0.49 6.92 -8.77
C CYS A 23 1.83 6.80 -8.04
N GLU A 24 1.88 7.43 -6.87
CA GLU A 24 2.99 7.33 -5.92
C GLU A 24 2.58 6.42 -4.76
N VAL A 25 3.51 5.59 -4.29
CA VAL A 25 3.26 4.58 -3.25
C VAL A 25 4.28 4.74 -2.15
N TYR A 26 3.80 4.91 -0.93
CA TYR A 26 4.61 5.14 0.27
C TYR A 26 4.31 4.06 1.29
N VAL A 27 5.37 3.43 1.81
CA VAL A 27 5.25 2.52 2.96
C VAL A 27 5.74 3.27 4.19
N PHE A 28 4.94 3.26 5.25
CA PHE A 28 5.24 3.95 6.49
C PHE A 28 4.83 3.09 7.70
N GLY A 29 4.82 3.68 8.89
CA GLY A 29 4.43 2.95 10.10
C GLY A 29 5.58 2.19 10.79
N SER A 30 5.23 1.25 11.66
CA SER A 30 6.18 0.54 12.53
C SER A 30 7.09 -0.41 11.75
N VAL A 31 6.52 -1.16 10.80
CA VAL A 31 6.93 -1.19 9.39
C VAL A 31 8.41 -0.99 9.10
N VAL A 32 8.62 0.23 8.60
CA VAL A 32 9.88 0.79 8.13
C VAL A 32 10.80 1.23 9.27
N LYS A 33 10.30 1.34 10.50
CA LYS A 33 11.11 1.76 11.68
C LYS A 33 11.87 0.60 12.32
N GLY A 34 11.67 -0.63 11.86
CA GLY A 34 12.33 -1.81 12.43
C GLY A 34 11.88 -2.14 13.86
N LEU A 35 10.78 -1.53 14.31
CA LEU A 35 10.19 -1.74 15.63
C LEU A 35 9.19 -2.90 15.65
N ASP A 36 9.09 -3.65 14.55
CA ASP A 36 8.07 -4.66 14.37
C ASP A 36 8.36 -5.97 15.10
N VAL A 37 7.54 -6.20 16.11
CA VAL A 37 7.42 -7.46 16.85
C VAL A 37 6.50 -8.43 16.11
N GLY A 38 6.90 -8.90 14.93
CA GLY A 38 6.40 -10.12 14.26
C GLY A 38 4.90 -10.19 13.86
N SER A 39 4.04 -9.31 14.37
CA SER A 39 2.58 -9.26 14.23
C SER A 39 2.08 -7.92 13.71
N SER A 40 2.98 -6.99 13.34
CA SER A 40 2.59 -5.66 12.89
C SER A 40 2.07 -5.66 11.46
N ASP A 41 1.09 -4.80 11.20
CA ASP A 41 0.57 -4.54 9.86
C ASP A 41 1.52 -3.61 9.07
N ALA A 42 1.42 -3.66 7.73
CA ALA A 42 2.16 -2.76 6.84
C ALA A 42 1.26 -1.60 6.40
N ASP A 43 1.57 -0.38 6.86
CA ASP A 43 0.84 0.83 6.46
C ASP A 43 1.30 1.34 5.09
N ILE A 44 0.37 1.47 4.14
CA ILE A 44 0.64 1.90 2.77
C ILE A 44 -0.27 3.08 2.39
N LEU A 45 0.33 4.15 1.88
CA LEU A 45 -0.36 5.30 1.31
C LEU A 45 -0.16 5.32 -0.21
N ILE A 46 -1.25 5.43 -0.94
CA ILE A 46 -1.25 5.56 -2.40
C ILE A 46 -1.80 6.94 -2.75
N VAL A 47 -1.03 7.71 -3.51
CA VAL A 47 -1.41 9.04 -4.01
C VAL A 47 -1.58 8.96 -5.51
N SER A 48 -2.75 9.34 -6.03
CA SER A 48 -3.05 9.34 -7.46
C SER A 48 -4.11 10.40 -7.76
N ASP A 49 -4.07 10.98 -8.97
CA ASP A 49 -5.09 11.89 -9.47
C ASP A 49 -6.38 11.16 -9.90
N ASN A 50 -6.32 9.83 -10.10
CA ASN A 50 -7.43 9.01 -10.57
C ASN A 50 -8.11 8.20 -9.44
N ILE A 51 -8.22 8.78 -8.25
CA ILE A 51 -8.89 8.13 -7.12
C ILE A 51 -10.41 8.09 -7.34
N PRO A 52 -11.07 6.93 -7.10
CA PRO A 52 -12.52 6.84 -7.24
C PRO A 52 -13.23 7.83 -6.32
N GLU A 53 -14.17 8.60 -6.87
CA GLU A 53 -14.88 9.67 -6.15
C GLU A 53 -15.80 9.12 -5.04
N ARG A 54 -16.27 7.88 -5.18
CA ARG A 54 -17.20 7.25 -4.24
C ARG A 54 -16.55 6.09 -3.49
N CYS A 55 -16.79 6.01 -2.18
CA CYS A 55 -16.26 4.92 -1.35
C CYS A 55 -16.67 3.52 -1.84
N LYS A 56 -17.86 3.37 -2.45
CA LYS A 56 -18.32 2.10 -3.03
C LYS A 56 -17.44 1.60 -4.19
N GLU A 57 -16.85 2.51 -4.95
CA GLU A 57 -15.97 2.19 -6.08
C GLU A 57 -14.55 1.80 -5.61
N ARG A 58 -14.26 1.92 -4.30
CA ARG A 58 -12.97 1.56 -3.70
C ARG A 58 -12.90 0.10 -3.23
N VAL A 59 -14.01 -0.65 -3.28
CA VAL A 59 -14.12 -2.01 -2.71
C VAL A 59 -14.32 -3.10 -3.79
N THR A 60 -14.31 -2.73 -5.07
CA THR A 60 -14.49 -3.66 -6.21
C THR A 60 -13.22 -3.74 -7.02
#